data_AF-A0A146KIS9-F1
#
_entry.id   AF-A0A146KIS9-F1
#
_cell.length_a   1.000
_cell.length_b   1.000
_cell.length_c   1.000
_cell.angle_alpha   90.00
_cell.angle_beta   90.00
_cell.angle_gamma   90.00
#
_symmetry.space_group_name_H-M   'P 1'
#
loop_
_entity.id
_entity.type
_entity.pdbx_description
1 polymer ?
#
loop_
_entity_poly.entity_id
_entity_poly.type
_entity_poly.pdbx_seq_one_letter_code
_entity_poly.pdbx_strand_id
1 'polypeptide(L)' 'ILGDIQIRSIHTPGHTPGSCCFIISKMQSILSGDTLFKNTVGNWGFKGGDYHLLCQSIDKLAQLKECQNFQILP' A
#
# COMPACT_ATOMS: atom_id res chain seq x y z
N ILE A 1 -11.64 8.45 9.47
CA ILE A 1 -11.63 9.92 9.26
C ILE A 1 -10.81 10.51 10.40
N LEU A 2 -9.90 11.44 10.12
CA LEU A 2 -9.09 12.15 11.11
C LEU A 2 -9.35 13.65 10.96
N GLY A 3 -10.16 14.24 11.84
CA GLY A 3 -10.67 15.60 11.62
C GLY A 3 -11.51 15.67 10.34
N ASP A 4 -11.15 16.55 9.41
CA ASP A 4 -11.77 16.66 8.09
C ASP A 4 -11.07 15.78 7.02
N ILE A 5 -10.04 15.03 7.40
CA ILE A 5 -9.26 14.19 6.49
C ILE A 5 -9.92 12.82 6.33
N GLN A 6 -10.29 12.50 5.08
CA GLN A 6 -10.71 11.16 4.70
C GLN A 6 -9.48 10.28 4.43
N ILE A 7 -9.45 9.12 5.09
CA ILE A 7 -8.39 8.12 4.94
C ILE A 7 -9.08 6.83 4.53
N ARG A 8 -8.71 6.30 3.35
CA ARG A 8 -9.20 5.02 2.84
C ARG A 8 -8.12 3.96 3.02
N SER A 9 -8.40 2.94 3.82
CA SER A 9 -7.51 1.79 3.98
C SER A 9 -7.71 0.79 2.86
N ILE A 10 -6.61 0.22 2.36
CA ILE A 10 -6.60 -0.88 1.41
C ILE A 10 -5.75 -1.98 2.02
N HIS A 11 -6.36 -3.12 2.30
CA HIS A 11 -5.61 -4.31 2.74
C HIS A 11 -4.72 -4.81 1.61
N THR A 12 -3.44 -4.97 1.92
CA THR A 12 -2.34 -5.28 0.99
C THR A 12 -1.38 -6.30 1.63
N PRO A 13 -1.84 -7.53 1.94
CA PRO A 13 -1.02 -8.54 2.58
C PRO A 13 0.15 -8.97 1.68
N GLY A 14 1.22 -9.46 2.30
CA GLY A 14 2.36 -10.05 1.58
C GLY A 14 3.70 -9.78 2.24
N HIS A 15 3.97 -8.52 2.61
CA HIS A 15 5.08 -8.23 3.53
C HIS A 15 4.77 -8.81 4.92
N THR A 16 3.56 -8.51 5.42
CA THR A 16 2.94 -9.17 6.58
C THR A 16 1.48 -9.50 6.27
N PRO A 17 0.80 -10.36 7.07
CA PRO A 17 -0.62 -10.63 6.89
C PRO A 17 -1.52 -9.38 7.13
N GLY A 18 -1.04 -8.44 7.96
CA GLY A 18 -1.77 -7.23 8.35
C GLY A 18 -1.44 -5.99 7.54
N SER A 19 -0.53 -6.07 6.56
CA SER A 19 -0.09 -4.93 5.76
C SER A 19 -1.27 -4.24 5.07
N CYS A 20 -1.28 -2.90 5.13
CA CYS A 20 -2.30 -2.04 4.53
C CYS A 20 -1.65 -0.80 3.92
N CYS A 21 -2.20 -0.32 2.81
CA CYS A 21 -1.93 1.02 2.28
C CYS A 21 -3.06 1.98 2.69
N PHE A 22 -2.73 3.26 2.86
CA PHE A 22 -3.69 4.30 3.22
C PHE A 22 -3.68 5.43 2.19
N ILE A 23 -4.83 5.68 1.57
CA ILE A 23 -5.02 6.78 0.62
C ILE A 23 -5.55 7.99 1.36
N ILE A 24 -4.87 9.12 1.19
CA ILE A 24 -5.21 10.40 1.81
C ILE A 24 -5.48 11.41 0.69
N SER A 25 -6.75 11.51 0.26
CA SER A 25 -7.13 12.30 -0.93
C SER A 25 -6.77 13.77 -0.83
N LYS A 26 -6.91 14.38 0.37
CA LYS A 26 -6.56 15.79 0.61
C LYS A 26 -5.07 16.07 0.41
N MET A 27 -4.21 15.08 0.63
CA MET A 27 -2.75 15.18 0.47
C MET A 27 -2.26 14.62 -0.87
N GLN A 28 -3.15 14.10 -1.72
CA GLN A 28 -2.80 13.39 -2.95
C GLN A 28 -1.66 12.36 -2.73
N SER A 29 -1.76 11.63 -1.62
CA SER A 29 -0.71 10.73 -1.15
C SER A 29 -1.25 9.34 -0.78
N ILE A 30 -0.41 8.33 -0.97
CA ILE A 30 -0.64 6.95 -0.53
C ILE A 30 0.49 6.59 0.43
N LEU A 31 0.15 6.25 1.68
CA LEU A 31 1.09 5.66 2.62
C LEU A 31 1.09 4.15 2.39
N SER A 32 2.20 3.59 1.89
CA SER A 32 2.28 2.17 1.53
C SER A 32 2.81 1.26 2.64
N GLY A 33 3.40 1.85 3.68
CA GLY A 33 4.21 1.09 4.63
C GLY A 33 5.32 0.35 3.87
N ASP A 34 5.66 -0.83 4.38
CA ASP A 34 6.62 -1.72 3.74
C ASP A 34 6.07 -2.45 2.49
N THR A 35 4.90 -2.09 1.94
CA THR A 35 4.39 -2.75 0.73
C THR A 35 5.18 -2.33 -0.51
N LEU A 36 5.37 -1.02 -0.70
CA LEU A 36 6.01 -0.43 -1.87
C LEU A 36 7.13 0.51 -1.44
N PHE A 37 8.23 0.44 -2.18
CA PHE A 37 9.35 1.37 -2.10
C PHE A 37 9.70 1.85 -3.51
N LYS A 38 10.58 2.85 -3.60
CA LYS A 38 11.05 3.30 -4.91
C LYS A 38 11.79 2.17 -5.62
N ASN A 39 11.21 1.68 -6.71
CA ASN A 39 11.71 0.58 -7.55
C ASN A 39 11.86 -0.78 -6.85
N THR A 40 11.32 -0.95 -5.63
CA THR A 40 11.40 -2.19 -4.86
C THR A 40 10.14 -2.41 -4.01
N VAL A 41 10.06 -3.54 -3.32
CA VAL A 41 8.92 -3.94 -2.49
C VAL A 41 9.45 -4.47 -1.14
N GLY A 42 8.59 -4.55 -0.13
CA GLY A 42 8.99 -5.10 1.17
C GLY A 42 9.41 -6.56 1.12
N ASN A 43 10.26 -6.94 2.06
CA ASN A 43 10.73 -8.32 2.18
C ASN A 43 9.61 -9.26 2.67
N TRP A 44 9.41 -10.40 2.02
CA TRP A 44 8.42 -11.42 2.40
C TRP A 44 9.05 -12.66 3.08
N GLY A 45 10.37 -12.68 3.27
CA GLY A 45 11.11 -13.88 3.73
C GLY A 45 10.95 -14.25 5.21
N PHE A 46 10.03 -13.62 5.95
CA PHE A 46 9.80 -13.86 7.37
C PHE A 46 8.51 -14.65 7.62
N LYS A 47 8.32 -15.16 8.84
CA LYS A 47 7.08 -15.85 9.21
C LYS A 47 5.86 -14.93 8.99
N GLY A 48 4.96 -15.35 8.10
CA GLY A 48 3.75 -14.61 7.73
C GLY A 48 3.91 -13.70 6.51
N GLY A 49 5.11 -13.58 5.95
CA GLY A 49 5.31 -13.01 4.61
C GLY A 49 4.93 -14.02 3.52
N ASP A 50 4.37 -13.52 2.43
CA ASP A 50 3.90 -14.30 1.29
C ASP A 50 4.09 -13.51 -0.01
N TYR A 51 4.96 -14.04 -0.89
CA TYR A 51 5.29 -13.40 -2.17
C TYR A 51 4.08 -13.29 -3.10
N HIS A 52 3.22 -14.31 -3.14
CA HIS A 52 2.08 -14.32 -4.04
C HIS A 52 1.03 -13.29 -3.61
N LEU A 53 0.75 -13.20 -2.30
CA LEU A 53 -0.12 -12.16 -1.76
C LEU A 53 0.47 -10.76 -2.00
N LEU A 54 1.79 -10.59 -1.89
CA LEU A 54 2.45 -9.32 -2.17
C LEU A 54 2.23 -8.90 -3.63
N CYS A 55 2.44 -9.81 -4.59
CA CYS A 55 2.16 -9.54 -6.01
C CYS A 55 0.69 -9.18 -6.26
N GLN A 56 -0.25 -9.95 -5.71
CA GLN A 56 -1.68 -9.64 -5.84
C GLN A 56 -2.04 -8.27 -5.25
N SER A 57 -1.44 -7.91 -4.12
CA SER A 57 -1.62 -6.59 -3.51
C SER A 57 -1.09 -5.48 -4.40
N ILE A 58 0.06 -5.68 -5.05
CA ILE A 58 0.65 -4.72 -5.99
C ILE A 58 -0.23 -4.56 -7.22
N ASP A 59 -0.73 -5.66 -7.81
CA ASP A 59 -1.63 -5.62 -8.97
C ASP A 59 -2.93 -4.87 -8.64
N LYS A 60 -3.48 -5.13 -7.46
CA LYS A 60 -4.66 -4.42 -6.93
C LYS A 60 -4.39 -2.91 -6.79
N LEU A 61 -3.21 -2.53 -6.27
CA LEU A 61 -2.83 -1.12 -6.16
C LEU A 61 -2.65 -0.47 -7.53
N ALA A 62 -2.02 -1.15 -8.49
CA ALA A 62 -1.76 -0.63 -9.84
C ALA A 62 -3.05 -0.28 -10.61
N GLN A 63 -4.19 -0.87 -10.27
CA GLN A 63 -5.50 -0.58 -10.87
C GLN A 63 -6.18 0.68 -10.31
N LEU A 64 -5.64 1.27 -9.23
CA LEU A 64 -6.21 2.46 -8.60
C LEU A 64 -5.86 3.72 -9.37
N LYS A 65 -6.86 4.57 -9.63
CA LYS A 65 -6.67 5.85 -10.33
C LYS A 65 -5.72 6.77 -9.56
N GLU A 66 -5.71 6.68 -8.23
CA GLU A 66 -4.82 7.44 -7.36
C GLU A 66 -3.35 7.12 -7.64
N CYS A 67 -2.99 5.86 -7.94
CA CYS A 67 -1.60 5.48 -8.24
C CYS A 67 -1.03 6.15 -9.51
N GLN A 68 -1.86 6.75 -10.36
CA GLN A 68 -1.41 7.48 -11.54
C GLN A 68 -0.93 8.90 -11.22
N ASN A 69 -1.44 9.52 -10.15
CA ASN A 69 -1.27 10.95 -9.88
C ASN A 69 -0.92 11.29 -8.43
N PHE A 70 -0.94 10.31 -7.51
CA PHE A 70 -0.64 10.52 -6.09
C PHE A 70 0.80 10.13 -5.80
N GLN A 71 1.42 10.83 -4.85
CA GLN A 71 2.72 10.47 -4.33
C GLN A 71 2.61 9.20 -3.46
N ILE A 72 3.45 8.21 -3.72
CA ILE A 72 3.57 7.02 -2.87
C ILE A 72 4.69 7.25 -1.86
N LEU A 73 4.37 7.11 -0.58
CA LEU A 73 5.27 7.28 0.55
C LEU A 73 5.36 5.95 1.32
N PRO A 74 6.57 5.38 1.49
CA PRO A 74 6.75 4.21 2.35
C PRO A 74 6.45 4.55 3.81
#